data_AF-A0A7S3JGZ6-F1
#
_entry.id   AF-A0A7S3JGZ6-F1
#
_cell.length_a   1.000
_cell.length_b   1.000
_cell.length_c   1.000
_cell.angle_alpha   90.00
_cell.angle_beta   90.00
_cell.angle_gamma   90.00
#
_symmetry.space_group_name_H-M   'P 1'
#
loop_
_entity.id
_entity.type
_entity.pdbx_description
1 polymer ?
#
loop_
_entity_poly.entity_id
_entity_poly.type
_entity_poly.pdbx_seq_one_letter_code
_entity_poly.pdbx_strand_id
1 'polypeptide(L)'
;FVLFSFTKVMSYELSFYITAGIFALFALFMLFTVKDVKREQREGSLMSHISCSKIKETSKKVWEISKNSRAINLSYYGSFVTRMGDILTILFMNVWIASFYGDTDDEIDQAKAKGQVISGIGGIVILILSIFVGWSSDKISFKFTITIYYGIRCIFYFLILFADRPTTPQAFIFFLVIYTMNGLLNVIINSFFYKSITKEIKGTVNGIFLFFGTLGIL
;
A
#
# COMPACT_ATOMS: atom_id res chain seq x y z
N PHE A 1 13.00 -0.75 -2.28
CA PHE A 1 14.05 -0.30 -1.34
C PHE A 1 15.01 0.59 -2.11
N VAL A 2 14.81 1.92 -2.06
CA VAL A 2 15.55 2.92 -2.86
C VAL A 2 16.09 4.02 -1.96
N LEU A 3 16.40 3.69 -0.70
CA LEU A 3 16.83 4.73 0.24
C LEU A 3 18.29 5.13 0.05
N PHE A 4 19.10 4.40 -0.73
CA PHE A 4 20.49 4.80 -0.97
C PHE A 4 21.01 4.34 -2.33
N SER A 5 21.29 5.31 -3.22
CA SER A 5 22.21 5.12 -4.36
C SER A 5 23.64 4.74 -3.95
N PHE A 6 23.93 4.63 -2.64
CA PHE A 6 25.18 4.05 -2.12
C PHE A 6 25.28 2.52 -2.29
N THR A 7 24.21 1.86 -2.71
CA THR A 7 24.17 0.39 -2.83
C THR A 7 24.96 -0.17 -4.02
N LYS A 8 25.40 0.66 -4.98
CA LYS A 8 26.28 0.18 -6.06
C LYS A 8 27.63 -0.38 -5.56
N VAL A 9 28.03 -0.06 -4.32
CA VAL A 9 29.33 -0.44 -3.73
C VAL A 9 29.14 -1.29 -2.46
N MET A 10 27.91 -1.54 -2.04
CA MET A 10 27.63 -2.17 -0.74
C MET A 10 27.38 -3.67 -0.94
N SER A 11 28.16 -4.53 -0.27
CA SER A 11 27.93 -5.98 -0.34
C SER A 11 26.53 -6.32 0.19
N TYR A 12 25.90 -7.35 -0.39
CA TYR A 12 24.58 -7.82 0.03
C TYR A 12 24.50 -8.12 1.53
N GLU A 13 25.59 -8.65 2.09
CA GLU A 13 25.73 -8.93 3.52
C GLU A 13 25.61 -7.66 4.37
N LEU A 14 26.30 -6.58 3.97
CA LEU A 14 26.28 -5.32 4.72
C LEU A 14 24.90 -4.65 4.67
N SER A 15 24.20 -4.72 3.51
CA SER A 15 22.82 -4.25 3.40
C SER A 15 21.86 -5.02 4.32
N PHE A 16 22.06 -6.34 4.44
CA PHE A 16 21.28 -7.19 5.33
C PHE A 16 21.50 -6.82 6.80
N TYR A 17 22.76 -6.67 7.23
CA TYR A 17 23.08 -6.27 8.61
C TYR A 17 22.54 -4.89 8.98
N ILE A 18 22.63 -3.91 8.08
CA ILE A 18 22.03 -2.58 8.31
C ILE A 18 20.53 -2.69 8.50
N THR A 19 19.86 -3.43 7.61
CA THR A 19 18.40 -3.61 7.66
C THR A 19 17.98 -4.31 8.96
N ALA A 20 18.68 -5.37 9.34
CA ALA A 20 18.45 -6.07 10.60
C ALA A 20 18.68 -5.17 11.82
N GLY A 21 19.73 -4.35 11.81
CA GLY A 21 20.02 -3.37 12.86
C GLY A 21 18.91 -2.33 13.02
N ILE A 22 18.39 -1.79 11.92
CA ILE A 22 17.26 -0.85 11.94
C ILE A 22 16.01 -1.51 12.52
N PHE A 23 15.69 -2.74 12.10
CA PHE A 23 14.54 -3.47 12.64
C PHE A 23 14.70 -3.78 14.13
N ALA A 24 15.90 -4.13 14.60
CA ALA A 24 16.18 -4.36 16.02
C ALA A 24 16.00 -3.08 16.84
N LEU A 25 16.47 -1.93 16.33
CA LEU A 25 16.25 -0.62 16.97
C LEU A 25 14.75 -0.26 17.03
N PHE A 26 14.00 -0.49 15.95
CA PHE A 26 12.54 -0.29 15.95
C PHE A 26 11.82 -1.23 16.93
N ALA A 27 12.26 -2.49 17.03
CA ALA A 27 11.70 -3.44 17.97
C ALA A 27 11.95 -3.02 19.42
N LEU A 28 13.17 -2.57 19.74
CA LEU A 28 13.50 -1.99 21.05
C LEU A 28 12.65 -0.74 21.33
N PHE A 29 12.56 0.18 20.38
CA PHE A 29 11.73 1.37 20.49
C PHE A 29 10.26 1.04 20.77
N MET A 30 9.69 0.06 20.05
CA MET A 30 8.32 -0.39 20.27
C MET A 30 8.13 -1.02 21.65
N LEU A 31 9.12 -1.78 22.14
CA LEU A 31 9.08 -2.41 23.47
C LEU A 31 9.01 -1.35 24.59
N PHE A 32 9.69 -0.22 24.43
CA PHE A 32 9.68 0.86 25.43
C PHE A 32 8.55 1.88 25.23
N THR A 33 8.12 2.12 23.99
CA THR A 33 7.18 3.21 23.66
C THR A 33 5.72 2.77 23.63
N VAL A 34 5.45 1.51 23.24
CA VAL A 34 4.08 0.99 23.20
C VAL A 34 3.64 0.72 24.63
N LYS A 35 3.05 1.75 25.25
CA LYS A 35 2.42 1.64 26.55
C LYS A 35 1.33 0.56 26.46
N ASP A 36 1.43 -0.46 27.30
CA ASP A 36 0.44 -1.55 27.36
C ASP A 36 -0.94 -0.99 27.73
N VAL A 37 -1.75 -0.67 26.73
CA VAL A 37 -3.18 -0.33 26.90
C VAL A 37 -3.94 -1.52 27.52
N LYS A 38 -3.34 -2.71 27.55
CA LYS A 38 -3.93 -3.94 28.10
C LYS A 38 -3.72 -4.15 29.60
N ARG A 39 -2.97 -3.31 30.30
CA ARG A 39 -2.70 -3.57 31.74
C ARG A 39 -3.91 -3.27 32.64
N GLU A 40 -4.81 -2.36 32.26
CA GLU A 40 -6.04 -2.07 33.03
C GLU A 40 -7.20 -3.06 32.77
N GLN A 41 -7.21 -3.80 31.66
CA GLN A 41 -8.23 -4.83 31.40
C GLN A 41 -7.84 -6.24 31.87
N ARG A 42 -6.56 -6.45 32.22
CA ARG A 42 -6.02 -7.78 32.59
C ARG A 42 -6.23 -8.17 34.05
N GLU A 43 -6.48 -7.24 34.96
CA GLU A 43 -6.65 -7.58 36.39
C GLU A 43 -8.08 -8.01 36.75
N GLY A 44 -9.04 -7.91 35.83
CA GLY A 44 -10.42 -8.38 36.03
C GLY A 44 -10.83 -9.67 35.31
N SER A 45 -10.05 -10.18 34.33
CA SER A 45 -10.47 -11.36 33.55
C SER A 45 -9.31 -12.12 32.88
N LEU A 46 -8.24 -12.40 33.61
CA LEU A 46 -7.17 -13.24 33.08
C LEU A 46 -7.68 -14.68 32.84
N MET A 47 -7.75 -15.04 31.56
CA MET A 47 -7.61 -16.42 31.05
C MET A 47 -8.55 -17.51 31.61
N SER A 48 -9.83 -17.43 31.29
CA SER A 48 -10.60 -18.64 30.95
C SER A 48 -11.79 -18.25 30.06
N HIS A 49 -12.05 -19.01 29.01
CA HIS A 49 -13.10 -18.76 28.02
C HIS A 49 -12.95 -17.49 27.14
N ILE A 50 -12.02 -17.54 26.17
CA ILE A 50 -12.41 -17.10 24.81
C ILE A 50 -13.47 -18.10 24.35
N SER A 51 -14.70 -17.94 24.83
CA SER A 51 -15.79 -18.84 24.51
C SER A 51 -16.02 -18.78 23.00
N CYS A 52 -16.16 -19.95 22.37
CA CYS A 52 -16.60 -20.07 20.99
C CYS A 52 -17.88 -19.23 20.73
N SER A 53 -18.69 -18.98 21.77
CA SER A 53 -19.84 -18.07 21.73
C SER A 53 -19.46 -16.62 21.39
N LYS A 54 -18.38 -16.06 21.96
CA LYS A 54 -17.95 -14.68 21.73
C LYS A 54 -17.35 -14.49 20.34
N ILE A 55 -16.67 -15.51 19.82
CA ILE A 55 -16.19 -15.54 18.42
C ILE A 55 -17.40 -15.59 17.48
N LYS A 56 -18.32 -16.53 17.71
CA LYS A 56 -19.53 -16.69 16.88
C LYS A 56 -20.39 -15.43 16.87
N GLU A 57 -20.56 -14.78 18.02
CA GLU A 57 -21.28 -13.50 18.14
C GLU A 57 -20.57 -12.38 17.37
N THR A 58 -19.25 -12.27 17.51
CA THR A 58 -18.45 -11.27 16.80
C THR A 58 -18.51 -11.50 15.28
N SER A 59 -18.36 -12.74 14.82
CA SER A 59 -18.47 -13.11 13.40
C SER A 59 -19.87 -12.81 12.85
N LYS A 60 -20.93 -13.07 13.62
CA LYS A 60 -22.30 -12.74 13.21
C LYS A 60 -22.51 -11.23 13.10
N LYS A 61 -22.02 -10.44 14.07
CA LYS A 61 -22.04 -8.97 14.03
C LYS A 61 -21.28 -8.42 12.83
N VAL A 62 -20.08 -8.95 12.54
CA VAL A 62 -19.28 -8.56 11.37
C VAL A 62 -19.99 -8.91 10.07
N TRP A 63 -20.66 -10.05 10.00
CA TRP A 63 -21.44 -10.47 8.84
C TRP A 63 -22.64 -9.55 8.60
N GLU A 64 -23.41 -9.24 9.65
CA GLU A 64 -24.54 -8.31 9.57
C GLU A 64 -24.09 -6.91 9.15
N ILE A 65 -22.99 -6.41 9.70
CA ILE A 65 -22.43 -5.10 9.36
C ILE A 65 -21.88 -5.07 7.93
N SER A 66 -21.19 -6.12 7.49
CA SER A 66 -20.73 -6.19 6.09
C SER A 66 -21.91 -6.27 5.13
N LYS A 67 -22.97 -7.03 5.45
CA LYS A 67 -24.16 -7.11 4.60
C LYS A 67 -24.90 -5.77 4.49
N ASN A 68 -24.98 -5.02 5.59
CA ASN A 68 -25.77 -3.80 5.65
C ASN A 68 -24.99 -2.53 5.26
N SER A 69 -23.66 -2.52 5.42
CA SER A 69 -22.83 -1.34 5.16
C SER A 69 -22.22 -1.37 3.76
N ARG A 70 -22.81 -0.58 2.85
CA ARG A 70 -22.26 -0.37 1.49
C ARG A 70 -20.84 0.21 1.52
N ALA A 71 -20.51 1.03 2.53
CA ALA A 71 -19.20 1.65 2.66
C ALA A 71 -18.08 0.62 2.94
N ILE A 72 -18.37 -0.36 3.79
CA ILE A 72 -17.42 -1.43 4.12
C ILE A 72 -17.18 -2.33 2.90
N ASN A 73 -18.25 -2.74 2.21
CA ASN A 73 -18.13 -3.54 0.99
C ASN A 73 -17.36 -2.82 -0.12
N LEU A 74 -17.61 -1.51 -0.29
CA LEU A 74 -16.87 -0.69 -1.25
C LEU A 74 -15.38 -0.60 -0.88
N SER A 75 -15.06 -0.59 0.42
CA SER A 75 -13.67 -0.61 0.89
C SER A 75 -12.98 -1.94 0.62
N TYR A 76 -13.67 -3.07 0.80
CA TYR A 76 -13.13 -4.39 0.44
C TYR A 76 -12.83 -4.48 -1.06
N TYR A 77 -13.77 -4.06 -1.89
CA TYR A 77 -13.59 -4.05 -3.34
C TYR A 77 -12.49 -3.08 -3.77
N GLY A 78 -12.45 -1.89 -3.16
CA GLY A 78 -11.39 -0.91 -3.38
C GLY A 78 -10.01 -1.48 -3.04
N SER A 79 -9.88 -2.16 -1.90
CA SER A 79 -8.63 -2.81 -1.46
C SER A 79 -8.15 -3.82 -2.50
N PHE A 80 -9.05 -4.72 -2.93
CA PHE A 80 -8.78 -5.71 -3.97
C PHE A 80 -8.27 -5.05 -5.26
N VAL A 81 -9.04 -4.12 -5.84
CA VAL A 81 -8.70 -3.50 -7.13
C VAL A 81 -7.42 -2.67 -7.05
N THR A 82 -7.18 -2.01 -5.93
CA THR A 82 -6.02 -1.13 -5.78
C THR A 82 -4.74 -1.92 -5.59
N ARG A 83 -4.78 -3.02 -4.83
CA ARG A 83 -3.63 -3.92 -4.66
C ARG A 83 -3.30 -4.68 -5.94
N MET A 84 -4.33 -5.13 -6.66
CA MET A 84 -4.16 -5.70 -8.00
C MET A 84 -3.53 -4.69 -8.96
N GLY A 85 -4.05 -3.46 -8.98
CA GLY A 85 -3.50 -2.38 -9.80
C GLY A 85 -2.04 -2.07 -9.46
N ASP A 86 -1.67 -2.06 -8.18
CA ASP A 86 -0.30 -1.79 -7.72
C ASP A 86 0.71 -2.79 -8.31
N ILE A 87 0.41 -4.08 -8.20
CA ILE A 87 1.28 -5.13 -8.75
C ILE A 87 1.32 -5.12 -10.26
N LEU A 88 0.15 -4.97 -10.91
CA LEU A 88 0.09 -4.88 -12.36
C LEU A 88 0.91 -3.69 -12.87
N THR A 89 0.88 -2.54 -12.19
CA THR A 89 1.72 -1.39 -12.54
C THR A 89 3.20 -1.72 -12.41
N ILE A 90 3.62 -2.34 -11.30
CA ILE A 90 5.04 -2.66 -11.07
C ILE A 90 5.54 -3.67 -12.12
N LEU A 91 4.77 -4.72 -12.37
CA LEU A 91 5.11 -5.73 -13.38
C LEU A 91 5.13 -5.12 -14.78
N PHE A 92 4.08 -4.39 -15.15
CA PHE A 92 4.00 -3.72 -16.45
C PHE A 92 5.16 -2.74 -16.65
N MET A 93 5.48 -1.90 -15.66
CA MET A 93 6.60 -0.97 -15.73
C MET A 93 7.91 -1.70 -15.94
N ASN A 94 8.18 -2.77 -15.19
CA ASN A 94 9.41 -3.53 -15.31
C ASN A 94 9.54 -4.20 -16.68
N VAL A 95 8.47 -4.85 -17.16
CA VAL A 95 8.44 -5.50 -18.48
C VAL A 95 8.56 -4.48 -19.61
N TRP A 96 7.82 -3.37 -19.50
CA TRP A 96 7.84 -2.30 -20.50
C TRP A 96 9.24 -1.68 -20.58
N ILE A 97 9.87 -1.32 -19.45
CA ILE A 97 11.24 -0.79 -19.45
C ILE A 97 12.19 -1.84 -20.05
N ALA A 98 12.13 -3.10 -19.59
CA ALA A 98 13.00 -4.17 -20.07
C ALA A 98 12.89 -4.39 -21.58
N SER A 99 11.71 -4.21 -22.19
CA SER A 99 11.51 -4.40 -23.63
C SER A 99 12.33 -3.46 -24.54
N PHE A 100 12.91 -2.39 -23.98
CA PHE A 100 13.78 -1.44 -24.71
C PHE A 100 15.27 -1.65 -24.47
N TYR A 101 15.65 -2.58 -23.60
CA TYR A 101 17.02 -2.97 -23.34
C TYR A 101 17.24 -4.36 -23.94
N GLY A 102 18.45 -4.64 -24.41
CA GLY A 102 18.79 -5.98 -24.91
C GLY A 102 18.97 -7.00 -23.79
N ASP A 103 19.37 -8.22 -24.17
CA ASP A 103 19.56 -9.35 -23.25
C ASP A 103 20.94 -9.37 -22.57
N THR A 104 21.75 -8.31 -22.74
CA THR A 104 23.07 -8.22 -22.10
C THR A 104 22.92 -7.92 -20.60
N ASP A 105 23.73 -8.53 -19.74
CA ASP A 105 23.68 -8.32 -18.29
C ASP A 105 23.73 -6.83 -17.89
N ASP A 106 24.60 -6.05 -18.55
CA ASP A 106 24.73 -4.60 -18.32
C ASP A 106 23.46 -3.81 -18.66
N GLU A 107 22.72 -4.24 -19.69
CA GLU A 107 21.51 -3.56 -20.17
C GLU A 107 20.32 -3.88 -19.26
N ILE A 108 20.24 -5.13 -18.79
CA ILE A 108 19.25 -5.58 -17.79
C ILE A 108 19.44 -4.81 -16.48
N ASP A 109 20.68 -4.62 -16.04
CA ASP A 109 20.97 -3.87 -14.81
C ASP A 109 20.63 -2.38 -14.93
N GLN A 110 20.82 -1.79 -16.11
CA GLN A 110 20.37 -0.42 -16.39
C GLN A 110 18.84 -0.31 -16.36
N ALA A 111 18.12 -1.25 -16.97
CA ALA A 111 16.66 -1.30 -16.94
C ALA A 111 16.12 -1.35 -15.50
N LYS A 112 16.67 -2.26 -14.68
CA LYS A 112 16.33 -2.40 -13.26
C LYS A 112 16.61 -1.12 -12.48
N ALA A 113 17.79 -0.52 -12.68
CA ALA A 113 18.17 0.71 -11.98
C ALA A 113 17.18 1.85 -12.28
N LYS A 114 16.72 1.99 -13.53
CA LYS A 114 15.73 3.03 -13.89
C LYS A 114 14.36 2.78 -13.26
N GLY A 115 13.88 1.54 -13.29
CA GLY A 115 12.63 1.17 -12.62
C GLY A 115 12.67 1.49 -11.11
N GLN A 116 13.79 1.17 -10.46
CA GLN A 116 14.01 1.48 -9.05
C GLN A 116 14.03 2.99 -8.79
N VAL A 117 14.70 3.79 -9.61
CA VAL A 117 14.70 5.25 -9.46
C VAL A 117 13.28 5.82 -9.54
N ILE A 118 12.46 5.36 -10.50
CA ILE A 118 11.05 5.77 -10.63
C ILE A 118 10.27 5.42 -9.36
N SER A 119 10.34 4.17 -8.89
CA SER A 119 9.63 3.75 -7.66
C SER A 119 10.12 4.49 -6.42
N GLY A 120 11.41 4.80 -6.33
CA GLY A 120 12.01 5.54 -5.22
C GLY A 120 11.50 6.97 -5.14
N ILE A 121 11.59 7.70 -6.26
CA ILE A 121 11.10 9.08 -6.34
C ILE A 121 9.58 9.10 -6.17
N GLY A 122 8.85 8.19 -6.81
CA GLY A 122 7.41 8.03 -6.65
C GLY A 122 7.01 7.79 -5.20
N GLY A 123 7.76 6.97 -4.45
CA GLY A 123 7.55 6.76 -3.01
C GLY A 123 7.66 8.04 -2.19
N ILE A 124 8.66 8.89 -2.47
CA ILE A 124 8.82 10.19 -1.80
C ILE A 124 7.66 11.13 -2.14
N VAL A 125 7.25 11.17 -3.41
CA VAL A 125 6.11 11.99 -3.86
C VAL A 125 4.81 11.53 -3.19
N ILE A 126 4.58 10.22 -3.07
CA ILE A 126 3.42 9.66 -2.35
C ILE A 126 3.43 10.13 -0.89
N LEU A 127 4.57 10.09 -0.20
CA LEU A 127 4.65 10.53 1.20
C LEU A 127 4.24 12.01 1.34
N ILE A 128 4.77 12.88 0.49
CA ILE A 128 4.44 14.31 0.51
C ILE A 128 2.95 14.52 0.20
N LEU A 129 2.45 13.90 -0.87
CA LEU A 129 1.07 14.05 -1.31
C LEU A 129 0.07 13.38 -0.37
N SER A 130 0.47 12.34 0.38
CA SER A 130 -0.41 11.64 1.33
C SER A 130 -0.95 12.56 2.42
N ILE A 131 -0.18 13.57 2.82
CA ILE A 131 -0.60 14.60 3.79
C ILE A 131 -1.79 15.40 3.23
N PHE A 132 -1.65 15.87 1.99
CA PHE A 132 -2.71 16.60 1.29
C PHE A 132 -3.93 15.73 1.03
N VAL A 133 -3.71 14.47 0.67
CA VAL A 133 -4.79 13.50 0.43
C VAL A 133 -5.56 13.22 1.71
N GLY A 134 -4.88 13.04 2.85
CA GLY A 134 -5.52 12.90 4.16
C GLY A 134 -6.43 14.07 4.48
N TRP A 135 -5.93 15.30 4.31
CA TRP A 135 -6.73 16.52 4.50
C TRP A 135 -7.92 16.61 3.52
N SER A 136 -7.70 16.28 2.24
CA SER A 136 -8.76 16.31 1.23
C SER A 136 -9.86 15.26 1.48
N SER A 137 -9.50 14.11 2.06
CA SER A 137 -10.42 13.02 2.39
C SER A 137 -11.46 13.41 3.45
N ASP A 138 -11.18 14.43 4.26
CA ASP A 138 -12.12 14.94 5.25
C ASP A 138 -13.16 15.89 4.64
N LYS A 139 -12.83 16.55 3.52
CA LYS A 139 -13.67 17.60 2.91
C LYS A 139 -14.41 17.18 1.66
N ILE A 140 -13.87 16.21 0.91
CA ILE A 140 -14.40 15.81 -0.39
C ILE A 140 -15.08 14.44 -0.28
N SER A 141 -16.19 14.28 -1.00
CA SER A 141 -16.88 12.99 -1.11
C SER A 141 -15.93 11.90 -1.63
N PHE A 142 -15.82 10.79 -0.88
CA PHE A 142 -14.99 9.64 -1.25
C PHE A 142 -15.23 9.16 -2.69
N LYS A 143 -16.49 9.14 -3.14
CA LYS A 143 -16.87 8.72 -4.50
C LYS A 143 -16.27 9.64 -5.58
N PHE A 144 -16.21 10.94 -5.30
CA PHE A 144 -15.65 11.90 -6.24
C PHE A 144 -14.12 11.79 -6.28
N THR A 145 -13.49 11.72 -5.10
CA THR A 145 -12.04 11.56 -4.98
C THR A 145 -11.56 10.30 -5.67
N ILE A 146 -12.16 9.13 -5.39
CA ILE A 146 -11.71 7.88 -6.01
C ILE A 146 -11.84 7.92 -7.54
N THR A 147 -12.94 8.49 -8.06
CA THR A 147 -13.18 8.61 -9.51
C THR A 147 -12.12 9.48 -10.19
N ILE A 148 -11.75 10.61 -9.58
CA ILE A 148 -10.70 11.49 -10.11
C ILE A 148 -9.37 10.76 -10.19
N TYR A 149 -8.96 10.08 -9.11
CA TYR A 149 -7.65 9.44 -9.05
C TYR A 149 -7.55 8.25 -10.01
N TYR A 150 -8.60 7.44 -10.12
CA TYR A 150 -8.67 6.40 -11.15
C TYR A 150 -8.69 7.01 -12.56
N GLY A 151 -9.42 8.10 -12.79
CA GLY A 151 -9.49 8.78 -14.07
C GLY A 151 -8.11 9.30 -14.52
N ILE A 152 -7.41 10.01 -13.64
CA ILE A 152 -6.03 10.47 -13.89
C ILE A 152 -5.14 9.27 -14.19
N ARG A 153 -5.20 8.22 -13.38
CA ARG A 153 -4.39 7.01 -13.60
C ARG A 153 -4.65 6.40 -14.98
N CYS A 154 -5.91 6.26 -15.40
CA CYS A 154 -6.28 5.73 -16.71
C CYS A 154 -5.77 6.62 -17.86
N ILE A 155 -5.86 7.95 -17.71
CA ILE A 155 -5.34 8.89 -18.72
C ILE A 155 -3.84 8.68 -18.91
N PHE A 156 -3.06 8.59 -17.82
CA PHE A 156 -1.61 8.41 -17.94
C PHE A 156 -1.23 7.01 -18.44
N TYR A 157 -2.00 5.98 -18.11
CA TYR A 157 -1.86 4.67 -18.76
C TYR A 157 -2.08 4.74 -20.26
N PHE A 158 -3.06 5.51 -20.72
CA PHE A 158 -3.29 5.70 -22.14
C PHE A 158 -2.17 6.51 -22.81
N LEU A 159 -1.66 7.56 -22.14
CA LEU A 159 -0.55 8.37 -22.63
C LEU A 159 0.75 7.56 -22.80
N ILE A 160 0.94 6.50 -22.02
CA ILE A 160 2.12 5.65 -22.12
C ILE A 160 2.20 4.88 -23.44
N LEU A 161 1.06 4.65 -24.11
CA LEU A 161 1.01 4.00 -25.42
C LEU A 161 1.64 4.85 -26.52
N PHE A 162 1.78 6.16 -26.29
CA PHE A 162 2.41 7.10 -27.22
C PHE A 162 3.87 7.41 -26.84
N ALA A 163 4.41 6.74 -25.81
CA ALA A 163 5.79 6.94 -25.41
C ALA A 163 6.71 5.97 -26.15
N ASP A 164 7.63 6.51 -26.97
CA ASP A 164 8.49 5.70 -27.82
C ASP A 164 9.66 5.04 -27.07
N ARG A 165 10.17 5.67 -25.99
CA ARG A 165 11.33 5.15 -25.23
C ARG A 165 11.25 5.47 -23.74
N PRO A 166 11.70 4.57 -22.85
CA PRO A 166 11.77 4.77 -21.40
C PRO A 166 12.75 5.85 -20.98
N THR A 167 13.68 6.20 -21.86
CA THR A 167 14.71 7.21 -21.61
C THR A 167 14.19 8.64 -21.80
N THR A 168 13.02 8.81 -22.41
CA THR A 168 12.42 10.13 -22.57
C THR A 168 11.92 10.67 -21.23
N PRO A 169 12.11 11.98 -20.94
CA PRO A 169 11.56 12.60 -19.74
C PRO A 169 10.03 12.46 -19.64
N GLN A 170 9.34 12.36 -20.78
CA GLN A 170 7.89 12.18 -20.85
C GLN A 170 7.46 10.83 -20.28
N ALA A 171 8.07 9.72 -20.74
CA ALA A 171 7.78 8.39 -20.21
C ALA A 171 8.04 8.31 -18.70
N PHE A 172 9.14 8.93 -18.25
CA PHE A 172 9.47 9.00 -16.82
C PHE A 172 8.36 9.71 -16.01
N ILE A 173 7.88 10.87 -16.48
CA ILE A 173 6.77 11.59 -15.83
C ILE A 173 5.51 10.73 -15.82
N PHE A 174 5.19 10.03 -16.91
CA PHE A 174 3.98 9.21 -16.99
C PHE A 174 4.01 8.07 -15.97
N PHE A 175 5.10 7.30 -15.90
CA PHE A 175 5.23 6.25 -14.88
C PHE A 175 5.23 6.80 -13.46
N LEU A 176 5.90 7.92 -13.22
CA LEU A 176 5.92 8.57 -11.91
C LEU A 176 4.50 8.93 -11.46
N VAL A 177 3.68 9.50 -12.35
CA VAL A 177 2.28 9.83 -12.06
C VAL A 177 1.46 8.57 -11.81
N ILE A 178 1.57 7.54 -12.65
CA ILE A 178 0.83 6.27 -12.48
C ILE A 178 1.17 5.63 -11.12
N TYR A 179 2.46 5.51 -10.80
CA TYR A 179 2.94 4.94 -9.55
C TYR A 179 2.44 5.76 -8.34
N THR A 180 2.51 7.09 -8.44
CA THR A 180 2.03 7.99 -7.39
C THR A 180 0.52 7.85 -7.17
N MET A 181 -0.28 7.81 -8.24
CA MET A 181 -1.73 7.67 -8.15
C MET A 181 -2.14 6.34 -7.51
N ASN A 182 -1.43 5.24 -7.78
CA ASN A 182 -1.66 3.96 -7.10
C ASN A 182 -1.43 4.05 -5.59
N GLY A 183 -0.30 4.64 -5.19
CA GLY A 183 0.01 4.84 -3.77
C GLY A 183 -1.07 5.67 -3.07
N LEU A 184 -1.50 6.77 -3.70
CA LEU A 184 -2.53 7.66 -3.14
C LEU A 184 -3.91 6.99 -3.08
N LEU A 185 -4.31 6.20 -4.09
CA LEU A 185 -5.54 5.40 -4.05
C LEU A 185 -5.55 4.45 -2.85
N ASN A 186 -4.42 3.80 -2.57
CA ASN A 186 -4.28 2.90 -1.42
C ASN A 186 -4.50 3.68 -0.10
N VAL A 187 -3.90 4.87 0.04
CA VAL A 187 -4.11 5.75 1.20
C VAL A 187 -5.58 6.17 1.34
N ILE A 188 -6.24 6.55 0.25
CA ILE A 188 -7.65 6.97 0.23
C ILE A 188 -8.57 5.86 0.71
N ILE A 189 -8.39 4.64 0.18
CA ILE A 189 -9.23 3.48 0.53
C ILE A 189 -9.02 3.07 1.98
N ASN A 190 -7.77 3.03 2.46
CA ASN A 190 -7.49 2.75 3.86
C ASN A 190 -8.13 3.81 4.78
N SER A 191 -8.03 5.08 4.42
CA SER A 191 -8.61 6.17 5.20
C SER A 191 -10.14 6.07 5.27
N PHE A 192 -10.79 5.76 4.15
CA PHE A 192 -12.23 5.56 4.08
C PHE A 192 -12.70 4.33 4.86
N PHE A 193 -11.94 3.23 4.77
CA PHE A 193 -12.18 2.03 5.55
C PHE A 193 -12.16 2.32 7.05
N TYR A 194 -11.11 2.97 7.55
CA TYR A 194 -10.99 3.28 8.98
C TYR A 194 -12.04 4.27 9.50
N LYS A 195 -12.53 5.18 8.65
CA LYS A 195 -13.67 6.07 8.98
C LYS A 195 -15.01 5.33 9.07
N SER A 196 -15.15 4.20 8.38
CA SER A 196 -16.41 3.47 8.25
C SER A 196 -16.64 2.38 9.33
N ILE A 197 -15.68 2.17 10.24
CA ILE A 197 -15.69 1.03 11.17
C ILE A 197 -15.85 1.50 12.62
N THR A 198 -16.67 0.77 13.38
CA THR A 198 -16.82 0.96 14.82
C THR A 198 -15.67 0.33 15.60
N LYS A 199 -15.30 0.92 16.75
CA LYS A 199 -14.12 0.50 17.54
C LYS A 199 -14.17 -0.96 17.99
N GLU A 200 -15.36 -1.53 18.19
CA GLU A 200 -15.56 -2.88 18.74
C GLU A 200 -15.14 -4.02 17.80
N ILE A 201 -15.34 -3.86 16.49
CA ILE A 201 -15.08 -4.92 15.49
C ILE A 201 -13.88 -4.63 14.60
N LYS A 202 -13.14 -3.55 14.90
CA LYS A 202 -12.07 -3.01 14.05
C LYS A 202 -11.02 -4.06 13.69
N GLY A 203 -10.64 -4.92 14.64
CA GLY A 203 -9.66 -5.99 14.40
C GLY A 203 -10.12 -7.02 13.37
N THR A 204 -11.32 -7.58 13.55
CA THR A 204 -11.85 -8.64 12.68
C THR A 204 -12.15 -8.13 11.27
N VAL A 205 -12.77 -6.96 11.15
CA VAL A 205 -13.06 -6.33 9.84
C VAL A 205 -11.75 -5.97 9.13
N ASN A 206 -10.74 -5.48 9.84
CA ASN A 206 -9.42 -5.21 9.25
C ASN A 206 -8.77 -6.50 8.71
N GLY A 207 -8.92 -7.63 9.41
CA GLY A 207 -8.46 -8.93 8.90
C GLY A 207 -9.11 -9.31 7.57
N ILE A 208 -10.44 -9.14 7.45
CA ILE A 208 -11.18 -9.40 6.20
C ILE A 208 -10.75 -8.42 5.10
N PHE A 209 -10.59 -7.15 5.42
CA PHE A 209 -10.11 -6.13 4.49
C PHE A 209 -8.72 -6.45 3.93
N LEU A 210 -7.81 -6.91 4.79
CA LEU A 210 -6.48 -7.36 4.38
C LEU A 210 -6.56 -8.63 3.54
N PHE A 211 -7.43 -9.59 3.88
CA PHE A 211 -7.65 -10.78 3.07
C PHE A 211 -8.10 -10.46 1.64
N PHE A 212 -9.06 -9.56 1.46
CA PHE A 212 -9.45 -9.07 0.12
C PHE A 212 -8.32 -8.34 -0.59
N GLY A 213 -7.50 -7.58 0.14
CA GLY A 213 -6.30 -6.95 -0.40
C GLY A 213 -5.30 -7.98 -0.91
N THR A 214 -5.05 -9.05 -0.15
CA THR A 214 -4.16 -10.16 -0.53
C THR A 214 -4.71 -10.95 -1.72
N LEU A 215 -6.02 -11.14 -1.82
CA LEU A 215 -6.62 -11.75 -3.01
C LEU A 215 -6.37 -10.94 -4.29
N GLY A 216 -6.25 -9.62 -4.20
CA GLY A 216 -5.89 -8.79 -5.35
C GLY A 216 -4.43 -8.91 -5.76
N ILE A 217 -3.57 -9.38 -4.85
CA ILE A 217 -2.14 -9.56 -5.09
C ILE A 217 -1.83 -10.89 -5.79
N LEU A 218 -2.64 -11.91 -5.49
CA LEU A 218 -2.51 -13.27 -6.01
C LEU A 218 -2.99 -13.36 -7.46
#